data_AF-A0A1E5GVA0-F1
#
_entry.id   AF-A0A1E5GVA0-F1
#
_cell.length_a   1.000
_cell.length_b   1.000
_cell.length_c   1.000
_cell.angle_alpha   90.00
_cell.angle_beta   90.00
_cell.angle_gamma   90.00
#
_symmetry.space_group_name_H-M   'P 1'
#
loop_
_entity.id
_entity.type
_entity.pdbx_description
1 polymer ?
#
loop_
_entity_poly.entity_id
_entity_poly.type
_entity_poly.pdbx_seq_one_letter_code
_entity_poly.pdbx_strand_id
1 'polypeptide(L)'
;MSKQEQNTNVKNLNQRIENQYKSMRATNNVFSVILLVVLMIFIGLFSLFFSTNANYTEKMTAFDQELNILQEEKAAIESGKIVTAEKSFDTILQENLANLKEYPQSENNYTVSIEGTNSQITLNKNNIFVSDNANMLNKATKQKIYELNKQLAASTNGAQLEVITIPELPRGENIESYANKLFNQLGIGDKNENNGILYLIALDDREFRLEVGYGLEGLIPDGTADSIINDDDVVDAFKDRKYDQAVNQVLDQVFPLMNTKTALVDSKINQVESQKSATKWGRWGLGIFLFFALLTNLILTIRSLSAGKALKQTYSDYQNRISTFTNENVATQLAEMKQTNFYHLMLSGSSLIASRRKLRRSIAQGRLLKHPSAQKKAFGRVLIDDTLYSGDGHVLTTAYLASNYNSANWNDSSNGSDSGGSSWGSFGGGSSGGGGASGGW
;
A
#
# COMPACT_ATOMS: atom_id res chain seq x y z
N MET A 1 37.99 7.44 58.16
CA MET A 1 36.59 7.75 58.46
C MET A 1 36.31 7.56 59.93
N SER A 2 35.49 8.40 60.56
CA SER A 2 35.04 8.18 61.95
C SER A 2 33.82 7.23 62.02
N LYS A 3 33.53 6.65 63.19
CA LYS A 3 32.33 5.80 63.39
C LYS A 3 31.03 6.57 63.15
N GLN A 4 31.00 7.87 63.48
CA GLN A 4 29.87 8.77 63.19
C GLN A 4 29.68 9.00 61.69
N GLU A 5 30.76 9.18 60.94
CA GLU A 5 30.75 9.37 59.48
C GLU A 5 30.23 8.11 58.75
N GLN A 6 30.63 6.92 59.21
CA GLN A 6 30.14 5.65 58.69
C GLN A 6 28.62 5.47 58.96
N ASN A 7 28.15 5.79 60.16
CA ASN A 7 26.72 5.75 60.50
C ASN A 7 25.89 6.69 59.63
N THR A 8 26.37 7.93 59.42
CA THR A 8 25.73 8.90 58.51
C THR A 8 25.65 8.36 57.08
N ASN A 9 26.72 7.72 56.59
CA ASN A 9 26.74 7.13 55.25
C ASN A 9 25.79 5.92 55.09
N VAL A 10 25.66 5.06 56.10
CA VAL A 10 24.65 3.97 56.10
C VAL A 10 23.23 4.55 56.06
N LYS A 11 22.92 5.54 56.91
CA LYS A 11 21.60 6.20 56.94
C LYS A 11 21.26 6.86 55.60
N ASN A 12 22.20 7.63 55.04
CA ASN A 12 22.04 8.30 53.75
C ASN A 12 21.86 7.32 52.59
N LEU A 13 22.61 6.21 52.57
CA LEU A 13 22.46 5.17 51.54
C LEU A 13 21.10 4.48 51.62
N ASN A 14 20.64 4.14 52.84
CA ASN A 14 19.35 3.50 53.04
C ASN A 14 18.20 4.42 52.58
N GLN A 15 18.24 5.70 52.95
CA GLN A 15 17.26 6.70 52.53
C GLN A 15 17.23 6.88 50.99
N ARG A 16 18.40 6.87 50.32
CA ARG A 16 18.46 6.89 48.84
C ARG A 16 17.82 5.64 48.22
N ILE A 17 18.10 4.46 48.77
CA ILE A 17 17.51 3.19 48.32
C ILE A 17 15.99 3.18 48.49
N GLU A 18 15.49 3.61 49.64
CA GLU A 18 14.05 3.70 49.92
C GLU A 18 13.35 4.70 48.98
N ASN A 19 13.92 5.88 48.77
CA ASN A 19 13.39 6.88 47.84
C ASN A 19 13.37 6.35 46.40
N GLN A 20 14.44 5.65 45.96
CA GLN A 20 14.49 5.04 44.65
C GLN A 20 13.42 3.94 44.48
N TYR A 21 13.19 3.12 45.52
CA TYR A 21 12.12 2.12 45.51
C TYR A 21 10.74 2.76 45.40
N LYS A 22 10.46 3.82 46.19
CA LYS A 22 9.19 4.56 46.11
C LYS A 22 8.96 5.11 44.70
N SER A 23 9.99 5.71 44.10
CA SER A 23 9.95 6.21 42.71
C SER A 23 9.69 5.11 41.69
N MET A 24 10.51 4.04 41.67
CA MET A 24 10.35 2.91 40.74
C MET A 24 8.99 2.20 40.90
N ARG A 25 8.47 2.11 42.14
CA ARG A 25 7.15 1.53 42.40
C ARG A 25 6.03 2.41 41.85
N ALA A 26 6.13 3.73 42.01
CA ALA A 26 5.16 4.67 41.46
C ALA A 26 5.14 4.62 39.92
N THR A 27 6.30 4.69 39.26
CA THR A 27 6.39 4.63 37.79
C THR A 27 5.87 3.29 37.23
N ASN A 28 6.23 2.16 37.85
CA ASN A 28 5.70 0.85 37.45
C ASN A 28 4.19 0.72 37.65
N ASN A 29 3.64 1.28 38.74
CA ASN A 29 2.20 1.28 38.98
C ASN A 29 1.46 2.12 37.93
N VAL A 30 1.91 3.35 37.69
CA VAL A 30 1.33 4.24 36.66
C VAL A 30 1.38 3.58 35.28
N PHE A 31 2.52 3.01 34.89
CA PHE A 31 2.65 2.28 33.63
C PHE A 31 1.69 1.08 33.52
N SER A 32 1.47 0.34 34.62
CA SER A 32 0.52 -0.78 34.65
C SER A 32 -0.94 -0.31 34.57
N VAL A 33 -1.28 0.83 35.19
CA VAL A 33 -2.61 1.44 35.09
C VAL A 33 -2.88 1.94 33.67
N ILE A 34 -1.91 2.60 33.03
CA ILE A 34 -2.01 3.02 31.63
C ILE A 34 -2.29 1.82 30.72
N LEU A 35 -1.53 0.72 30.88
CA LEU A 35 -1.76 -0.50 30.10
C LEU A 35 -3.16 -1.08 30.32
N LEU A 36 -3.67 -1.10 31.56
CA LEU A 36 -5.03 -1.56 31.87
C LEU A 36 -6.13 -0.66 31.26
N VAL A 37 -5.94 0.66 31.26
CA VAL A 37 -6.87 1.60 30.61
C VAL A 37 -6.90 1.36 29.10
N VAL A 38 -5.73 1.23 28.47
CA VAL A 38 -5.62 0.91 27.04
C VAL A 38 -6.21 -0.46 26.72
N LEU A 39 -6.06 -1.46 27.60
CA LEU A 39 -6.72 -2.76 27.46
C LEU A 39 -8.25 -2.65 27.45
N MET A 40 -8.83 -1.85 28.36
CA MET A 40 -10.29 -1.62 28.38
C MET A 40 -10.78 -0.87 27.15
N ILE A 41 -10.01 0.08 26.61
CA ILE A 41 -10.32 0.75 25.34
C ILE A 41 -10.34 -0.28 24.19
N PHE A 42 -9.33 -1.14 24.07
CA PHE A 42 -9.31 -2.17 23.03
C PHE A 42 -10.43 -3.20 23.19
N ILE A 43 -10.80 -3.59 24.42
CA ILE A 43 -11.97 -4.43 24.67
C ILE A 43 -13.25 -3.74 24.16
N GLY A 44 -13.46 -2.47 24.49
CA GLY A 44 -14.62 -1.70 24.03
C GLY A 44 -14.70 -1.58 22.50
N LEU A 45 -13.57 -1.29 21.85
CA LEU A 45 -13.48 -1.24 20.37
C LEU A 45 -13.75 -2.61 19.74
N PHE A 46 -13.25 -3.70 20.34
CA PHE A 46 -13.50 -5.07 19.88
C PHE A 46 -14.98 -5.46 20.06
N SER A 47 -15.62 -5.09 21.17
CA SER A 47 -17.06 -5.29 21.35
C SER A 47 -17.90 -4.49 20.32
N LEU A 48 -17.52 -3.23 20.05
CA LEU A 48 -18.20 -2.39 19.05
C LEU A 48 -18.04 -2.93 17.62
N PHE A 49 -16.88 -3.53 17.31
CA PHE A 49 -16.65 -4.24 16.06
C PHE A 49 -17.67 -5.36 15.83
N PHE A 50 -17.99 -6.19 16.84
CA PHE A 50 -19.04 -7.21 16.71
C PHE A 50 -20.46 -6.64 16.76
N SER A 51 -20.69 -5.56 17.53
CA SER A 51 -22.03 -4.94 17.63
C SER A 51 -22.51 -4.32 16.32
N THR A 52 -21.60 -3.90 15.44
CA THR A 52 -21.90 -3.30 14.12
C THR A 52 -22.23 -4.33 13.03
N ASN A 53 -22.53 -5.59 13.38
CA ASN A 53 -22.84 -6.65 12.43
C ASN A 53 -24.07 -6.36 11.55
N ALA A 54 -25.15 -5.75 12.07
CA ALA A 54 -26.41 -5.58 11.34
C ALA A 54 -26.23 -4.83 10.02
N ASN A 55 -25.68 -3.61 10.08
CA ASN A 55 -25.46 -2.76 8.89
C ASN A 55 -24.47 -3.39 7.89
N TYR A 56 -23.51 -4.18 8.36
CA TYR A 56 -22.59 -4.91 7.47
C TYR A 56 -23.31 -6.05 6.74
N THR A 57 -24.14 -6.83 7.44
CA THR A 57 -24.94 -7.89 6.83
C THR A 57 -25.91 -7.30 5.80
N GLU A 58 -26.63 -6.23 6.14
CA GLU A 58 -27.54 -5.52 5.25
C GLU A 58 -26.84 -5.09 3.95
N LYS A 59 -25.66 -4.46 4.05
CA LYS A 59 -24.85 -4.06 2.89
C LYS A 59 -24.37 -5.26 2.07
N MET A 60 -24.05 -6.41 2.68
CA MET A 60 -23.71 -7.63 1.93
C MET A 60 -24.92 -8.17 1.16
N THR A 61 -26.11 -8.23 1.78
CA THR A 61 -27.34 -8.64 1.07
C THR A 61 -27.70 -7.71 -0.08
N ALA A 62 -27.43 -6.40 0.03
CA ALA A 62 -27.63 -5.47 -1.09
C ALA A 62 -26.72 -5.81 -2.27
N PHE A 63 -25.42 -6.07 -2.05
CA PHE A 63 -24.51 -6.54 -3.09
C PHE A 63 -24.89 -7.93 -3.64
N ASP A 64 -25.39 -8.84 -2.81
CA ASP A 64 -25.89 -10.15 -3.28
C ASP A 64 -27.12 -10.00 -4.19
N GLN A 65 -28.05 -9.09 -3.85
CA GLN A 65 -29.22 -8.78 -4.68
C GLN A 65 -28.83 -8.13 -6.02
N GLU A 66 -27.93 -7.15 -5.98
CA GLU A 66 -27.42 -6.45 -7.17
C GLU A 66 -26.71 -7.41 -8.13
N LEU A 67 -25.84 -8.29 -7.60
CA LEU A 67 -25.16 -9.32 -8.41
C LEU A 67 -26.15 -10.32 -9.03
N ASN A 68 -27.18 -10.76 -8.29
CA ASN A 68 -28.19 -11.66 -8.86
C ASN A 68 -28.95 -11.00 -10.02
N ILE A 69 -29.33 -9.71 -9.90
CA ILE A 69 -30.01 -8.97 -10.97
C ILE A 69 -29.12 -8.87 -12.22
N LEU A 70 -27.85 -8.51 -12.04
CA LEU A 70 -26.90 -8.42 -13.17
C LEU A 70 -26.62 -9.80 -13.80
N GLN A 71 -26.57 -10.87 -13.01
CA GLN A 71 -26.42 -12.24 -13.53
C GLN A 71 -27.67 -12.71 -14.29
N GLU A 72 -28.88 -12.35 -13.84
CA GLU A 72 -30.11 -12.58 -14.58
C GLU A 72 -30.17 -11.77 -15.89
N GLU A 73 -29.73 -10.51 -15.87
CA GLU A 73 -29.60 -9.66 -17.07
C GLU A 73 -28.61 -10.28 -18.07
N LYS A 74 -27.42 -10.69 -17.62
CA LYS A 74 -26.42 -11.40 -18.43
C LYS A 74 -27.00 -12.66 -19.07
N ALA A 75 -27.62 -13.53 -18.28
CA ALA A 75 -28.24 -14.76 -18.78
C ALA A 75 -29.39 -14.49 -19.77
N ALA A 76 -30.11 -13.38 -19.61
CA ALA A 76 -31.18 -12.97 -20.52
C ALA A 76 -30.63 -12.39 -21.85
N ILE A 77 -29.47 -11.75 -21.83
CA ILE A 77 -28.71 -11.33 -23.03
C ILE A 77 -28.16 -12.57 -23.77
N GLU A 78 -27.51 -13.49 -23.05
CA GLU A 78 -26.95 -14.73 -23.60
C GLU A 78 -28.03 -15.64 -24.22
N SER A 79 -29.21 -15.73 -23.59
CA SER A 79 -30.36 -16.49 -24.11
C SER A 79 -31.20 -15.74 -25.16
N GLY A 80 -30.83 -14.51 -25.52
CA GLY A 80 -31.54 -13.71 -26.53
C GLY A 80 -32.97 -13.30 -26.14
N LYS A 81 -33.26 -13.22 -24.84
CA LYS A 81 -34.60 -12.99 -24.29
C LYS A 81 -34.91 -11.51 -24.03
N ILE A 82 -33.88 -10.65 -23.97
CA ILE A 82 -34.02 -9.19 -24.00
C ILE A 82 -34.03 -8.72 -25.47
N VAL A 83 -34.98 -7.86 -25.82
CA VAL A 83 -35.46 -7.69 -27.19
C VAL A 83 -34.66 -6.68 -28.01
N THR A 84 -33.96 -7.18 -29.03
CA THR A 84 -34.09 -6.64 -30.41
C THR A 84 -34.36 -7.80 -31.36
N ALA A 85 -35.24 -7.58 -32.34
CA ALA A 85 -35.93 -8.66 -33.06
C ALA A 85 -35.07 -9.38 -34.11
N GLU A 86 -35.43 -10.64 -34.35
CA GLU A 86 -35.21 -11.45 -35.56
C GLU A 86 -34.02 -11.11 -36.47
N LYS A 87 -32.86 -11.73 -36.22
CA LYS A 87 -31.98 -12.37 -37.22
C LYS A 87 -30.76 -13.02 -36.56
N SER A 88 -30.07 -13.95 -37.24
CA SER A 88 -28.79 -14.45 -36.73
C SER A 88 -27.78 -13.29 -36.68
N PHE A 89 -26.73 -13.39 -35.86
CA PHE A 89 -25.69 -12.37 -35.80
C PHE A 89 -25.13 -12.05 -37.19
N ASP A 90 -24.91 -13.07 -38.04
CA ASP A 90 -24.46 -12.89 -39.41
C ASP A 90 -25.46 -12.13 -40.28
N THR A 91 -26.77 -12.36 -40.10
CA THR A 91 -27.79 -11.67 -40.90
C THR A 91 -28.07 -10.25 -40.39
N ILE A 92 -27.96 -9.98 -39.07
CA ILE A 92 -27.97 -8.60 -38.53
C ILE A 92 -26.72 -7.85 -38.99
N LEU A 93 -25.55 -8.50 -38.96
CA LEU A 93 -24.31 -7.93 -39.49
C LEU A 93 -24.45 -7.62 -40.98
N GLN A 94 -24.97 -8.54 -41.79
CA GLN A 94 -25.18 -8.32 -43.23
C GLN A 94 -26.24 -7.24 -43.52
N GLU A 95 -27.33 -7.16 -42.77
CA GLU A 95 -28.32 -6.08 -42.94
C GLU A 95 -27.81 -4.74 -42.45
N ASN A 96 -27.03 -4.69 -41.38
CA ASN A 96 -26.33 -3.47 -40.99
C ASN A 96 -25.37 -3.07 -42.12
N LEU A 97 -24.45 -3.94 -42.55
CA LEU A 97 -23.55 -3.70 -43.69
C LEU A 97 -24.28 -3.22 -44.97
N ALA A 98 -25.50 -3.70 -45.23
CA ALA A 98 -26.32 -3.27 -46.37
C ALA A 98 -27.01 -1.89 -46.18
N ASN A 99 -27.26 -1.47 -44.93
CA ASN A 99 -27.90 -0.18 -44.59
C ASN A 99 -26.91 0.91 -44.15
N LEU A 100 -25.64 0.55 -43.92
CA LEU A 100 -24.59 1.49 -43.60
C LEU A 100 -24.27 2.36 -44.81
N LYS A 101 -24.31 3.70 -44.62
CA LYS A 101 -23.86 4.66 -45.64
C LYS A 101 -22.46 4.29 -46.13
N GLU A 102 -22.23 4.37 -47.44
CA GLU A 102 -20.93 4.09 -48.05
C GLU A 102 -19.81 4.86 -47.35
N TYR A 103 -18.62 4.25 -47.26
CA TYR A 103 -17.42 4.92 -46.78
C TYR A 103 -17.26 6.28 -47.49
N PRO A 104 -17.07 7.39 -46.76
CA PRO A 104 -17.10 8.72 -47.34
C PRO A 104 -16.00 8.88 -48.41
N GLN A 105 -16.43 9.16 -49.65
CA GLN A 105 -15.51 9.30 -50.78
C GLN A 105 -14.70 10.62 -50.75
N SER A 106 -15.05 11.55 -49.86
CA SER A 106 -14.32 12.79 -49.60
C SER A 106 -14.11 13.01 -48.10
N GLU A 107 -12.95 13.55 -47.75
CA GLU A 107 -12.59 13.93 -46.38
C GLU A 107 -13.15 15.32 -46.04
N ASN A 108 -13.54 15.51 -44.77
CA ASN A 108 -14.05 16.78 -44.25
C ASN A 108 -13.27 17.14 -42.99
N ASN A 109 -12.03 17.56 -43.21
CA ASN A 109 -11.02 17.69 -42.18
C ASN A 109 -11.16 19.03 -41.44
N TYR A 110 -10.98 18.99 -40.11
CA TYR A 110 -10.96 20.16 -39.24
C TYR A 110 -9.93 19.97 -38.13
N THR A 111 -9.35 21.07 -37.67
CA THR A 111 -8.30 21.05 -36.66
C THR A 111 -8.89 21.28 -35.26
N VAL A 112 -8.44 20.50 -34.29
CA VAL A 112 -8.78 20.63 -32.87
C VAL A 112 -7.50 20.83 -32.07
N SER A 113 -7.45 21.90 -31.27
CA SER A 113 -6.39 22.10 -30.27
C SER A 113 -6.65 21.24 -29.05
N ILE A 114 -5.64 20.53 -28.54
CA ILE A 114 -5.80 19.68 -27.34
C ILE A 114 -5.54 20.50 -26.07
N GLU A 115 -6.53 20.54 -25.17
CA GLU A 115 -6.52 21.37 -23.98
C GLU A 115 -5.33 21.06 -23.07
N GLY A 116 -4.68 22.11 -22.56
CA GLY A 116 -3.48 21.98 -21.74
C GLY A 116 -2.21 21.58 -22.50
N THR A 117 -2.22 21.53 -23.84
CA THR A 117 -1.04 21.24 -24.67
C THR A 117 -0.81 22.33 -25.73
N ASN A 118 0.32 22.27 -26.45
CA ASN A 118 0.57 23.06 -27.65
C ASN A 118 0.22 22.34 -28.96
N SER A 119 -0.52 21.22 -28.88
CA SER A 119 -0.82 20.35 -30.02
C SER A 119 -2.12 20.70 -30.75
N GLN A 120 -2.15 20.38 -32.04
CA GLN A 120 -3.30 20.46 -32.90
C GLN A 120 -3.40 19.19 -33.74
N ILE A 121 -4.56 18.52 -33.68
CA ILE A 121 -4.84 17.32 -34.48
C ILE A 121 -5.89 17.60 -35.54
N THR A 122 -5.84 16.87 -36.65
CA THR A 122 -6.77 16.96 -37.77
C THR A 122 -7.75 15.79 -37.73
N LEU A 123 -9.01 16.08 -37.39
CA LEU A 123 -10.09 15.11 -37.35
C LEU A 123 -10.92 15.19 -38.64
N ASN A 124 -11.48 14.06 -39.08
CA ASN A 124 -12.34 13.99 -40.25
C ASN A 124 -13.81 13.85 -39.83
N LYS A 125 -14.66 14.86 -40.08
CA LYS A 125 -16.09 14.83 -39.69
C LYS A 125 -16.87 13.67 -40.32
N ASN A 126 -16.39 13.15 -41.44
CA ASN A 126 -17.04 12.06 -42.16
C ASN A 126 -16.58 10.67 -41.65
N ASN A 127 -15.41 10.59 -41.03
CA ASN A 127 -14.86 9.38 -40.40
C ASN A 127 -14.15 9.76 -39.09
N ILE A 128 -14.93 9.92 -38.02
CA ILE A 128 -14.42 10.32 -36.70
C ILE A 128 -13.62 9.22 -35.99
N PHE A 129 -13.59 7.99 -36.52
CA PHE A 129 -12.91 6.86 -35.88
C PHE A 129 -11.43 6.74 -36.27
N VAL A 130 -10.95 7.57 -37.21
CA VAL A 130 -9.55 7.57 -37.65
C VAL A 130 -9.02 8.97 -37.90
N SER A 131 -7.97 9.36 -37.18
CA SER A 131 -7.21 10.60 -37.39
C SER A 131 -5.75 10.26 -37.67
N ASP A 132 -5.37 10.23 -38.96
CA ASP A 132 -4.04 9.80 -39.39
C ASP A 132 -3.12 10.99 -39.69
N ASN A 133 -2.69 11.72 -38.67
CA ASN A 133 -1.86 12.93 -38.84
C ASN A 133 -0.41 12.62 -39.25
N ALA A 134 0.06 11.40 -38.97
CA ALA A 134 1.39 10.93 -39.37
C ALA A 134 1.44 10.31 -40.78
N ASN A 135 0.31 10.20 -41.48
CA ASN A 135 0.18 9.54 -42.79
C ASN A 135 0.69 8.09 -42.80
N MET A 136 0.39 7.34 -41.73
CA MET A 136 0.83 5.95 -41.53
C MET A 136 -0.13 4.93 -42.14
N LEU A 137 -1.39 5.29 -42.38
CA LEU A 137 -2.47 4.33 -42.66
C LEU A 137 -3.06 4.48 -44.07
N ASN A 138 -3.16 3.35 -44.77
CA ASN A 138 -3.74 3.29 -46.10
C ASN A 138 -5.29 3.36 -46.08
N LYS A 139 -5.91 3.55 -47.25
CA LYS A 139 -7.38 3.67 -47.38
C LYS A 139 -8.14 2.42 -46.91
N ALA A 140 -7.59 1.22 -47.11
CA ALA A 140 -8.23 -0.03 -46.69
C ALA A 140 -8.25 -0.18 -45.16
N THR A 141 -7.16 0.16 -44.47
CA THR A 141 -7.11 0.17 -42.99
C THR A 141 -8.08 1.20 -42.42
N LYS A 142 -8.09 2.43 -42.98
CA LYS A 142 -9.05 3.49 -42.62
C LYS A 142 -10.51 3.06 -42.81
N GLN A 143 -10.80 2.32 -43.89
CA GLN A 143 -12.11 1.76 -44.16
C GLN A 143 -12.47 0.62 -43.19
N LYS A 144 -11.54 -0.28 -42.86
CA LYS A 144 -11.79 -1.36 -41.88
C LYS A 144 -12.19 -0.80 -40.52
N ILE A 145 -11.46 0.19 -40.00
CA ILE A 145 -11.77 0.82 -38.70
C ILE A 145 -13.18 1.43 -38.72
N TYR A 146 -13.56 2.07 -39.83
CA TYR A 146 -14.89 2.65 -40.01
C TYR A 146 -16.00 1.58 -39.97
N GLU A 147 -15.85 0.47 -40.70
CA GLU A 147 -16.84 -0.62 -40.69
C GLU A 147 -16.89 -1.37 -39.35
N LEU A 148 -15.76 -1.58 -38.67
CA LEU A 148 -15.74 -2.17 -37.32
C LEU A 148 -16.49 -1.28 -36.31
N ASN A 149 -16.25 0.03 -36.32
CA ASN A 149 -16.96 0.97 -35.43
C ASN A 149 -18.46 1.05 -35.72
N LYS A 150 -18.86 0.98 -36.99
CA LYS A 150 -20.27 0.88 -37.37
C LYS A 150 -20.90 -0.41 -36.85
N GLN A 151 -20.16 -1.52 -36.85
CA GLN A 151 -20.62 -2.78 -36.25
C GLN A 151 -20.75 -2.63 -34.73
N LEU A 152 -19.74 -2.09 -34.03
CA LEU A 152 -19.79 -1.82 -32.58
C LEU A 152 -21.00 -0.95 -32.22
N ALA A 153 -21.21 0.17 -32.92
CA ALA A 153 -22.33 1.07 -32.68
C ALA A 153 -23.72 0.44 -32.89
N ALA A 154 -23.79 -0.70 -33.61
CA ALA A 154 -25.03 -1.43 -33.88
C ALA A 154 -25.21 -2.68 -33.01
N SER A 155 -24.13 -3.26 -32.46
CA SER A 155 -24.15 -4.47 -31.62
C SER A 155 -23.94 -4.21 -30.13
N THR A 156 -23.39 -3.04 -29.77
CA THR A 156 -23.10 -2.59 -28.42
C THR A 156 -23.75 -1.22 -28.20
N ASN A 157 -24.02 -0.86 -26.95
CA ASN A 157 -24.70 0.39 -26.60
C ASN A 157 -23.77 1.61 -26.75
N GLY A 158 -23.37 1.93 -27.98
CA GLY A 158 -22.54 3.09 -28.32
C GLY A 158 -21.02 2.93 -28.19
N ALA A 159 -20.46 1.70 -28.13
CA ALA A 159 -19.00 1.53 -28.00
C ALA A 159 -18.24 1.99 -29.25
N GLN A 160 -17.04 2.53 -29.05
CA GLN A 160 -16.23 3.18 -30.09
C GLN A 160 -14.75 2.86 -29.92
N LEU A 161 -14.06 2.64 -31.03
CA LEU A 161 -12.63 2.34 -31.13
C LEU A 161 -11.99 3.35 -32.08
N GLU A 162 -11.41 4.42 -31.55
CA GLU A 162 -10.75 5.45 -32.34
C GLU A 162 -9.25 5.14 -32.50
N VAL A 163 -8.71 5.33 -33.71
CA VAL A 163 -7.27 5.20 -33.99
C VAL A 163 -6.71 6.55 -34.38
N ILE A 164 -5.73 7.04 -33.62
CA ILE A 164 -5.10 8.34 -33.87
C ILE A 164 -3.60 8.16 -34.04
N THR A 165 -3.06 8.65 -35.15
CA THR A 165 -1.61 8.75 -35.38
C THR A 165 -1.20 10.22 -35.29
N ILE A 166 -0.04 10.48 -34.67
CA ILE A 166 0.60 11.79 -34.59
C ILE A 166 2.08 11.67 -34.99
N PRO A 167 2.70 12.71 -35.60
CA PRO A 167 4.11 12.67 -35.93
C PRO A 167 4.99 12.54 -34.67
N GLU A 168 4.83 13.47 -33.72
CA GLU A 168 5.58 13.51 -32.45
C GLU A 168 4.64 13.89 -31.28
N LEU A 169 5.04 13.54 -30.06
CA LEU A 169 4.36 13.93 -28.83
C LEU A 169 4.47 15.45 -28.57
N PRO A 170 3.44 16.08 -27.98
CA PRO A 170 3.51 17.49 -27.62
C PRO A 170 4.58 17.73 -26.55
N ARG A 171 5.29 18.86 -26.64
CA ARG A 171 6.46 19.13 -25.80
C ARG A 171 6.12 19.13 -24.31
N GLY A 172 6.62 18.13 -23.59
CA GLY A 172 6.45 17.98 -22.15
C GLY A 172 5.28 17.08 -21.73
N GLU A 173 4.58 16.48 -22.69
CA GLU A 173 3.67 15.36 -22.45
C GLU A 173 4.42 14.02 -22.57
N ASN A 174 3.83 12.96 -22.01
CA ASN A 174 4.11 11.57 -22.34
C ASN A 174 2.88 10.93 -23.01
N ILE A 175 3.04 9.75 -23.60
CA ILE A 175 1.95 9.05 -24.29
C ILE A 175 0.73 8.81 -23.38
N GLU A 176 0.92 8.55 -22.07
CA GLU A 176 -0.18 8.34 -21.12
C GLU A 176 -1.00 9.61 -20.85
N SER A 177 -0.35 10.72 -20.50
CA SER A 177 -1.03 12.00 -20.26
C SER A 177 -1.74 12.49 -21.52
N TYR A 178 -1.08 12.36 -22.68
CA TYR A 178 -1.64 12.86 -23.93
C TYR A 178 -2.82 12.00 -24.41
N ALA A 179 -2.74 10.66 -24.33
CA ALA A 179 -3.88 9.78 -24.63
C ALA A 179 -5.07 10.05 -23.71
N ASN A 180 -4.87 10.21 -22.39
CA ASN A 180 -5.96 10.46 -21.46
C ASN A 180 -6.63 11.82 -21.69
N LYS A 181 -5.86 12.88 -22.01
CA LYS A 181 -6.40 14.19 -22.42
C LYS A 181 -7.24 14.05 -23.69
N LEU A 182 -6.70 13.37 -24.69
CA LEU A 182 -7.32 13.18 -26.00
C LEU A 182 -8.62 12.37 -25.89
N PHE A 183 -8.61 11.25 -25.18
CA PHE A 183 -9.77 10.40 -24.92
C PHE A 183 -10.93 11.18 -24.26
N ASN A 184 -10.61 11.92 -23.19
CA ASN A 184 -11.60 12.70 -22.45
C ASN A 184 -12.12 13.92 -23.24
N GLN A 185 -11.26 14.61 -24.00
CA GLN A 185 -11.66 15.78 -24.78
C GLN A 185 -12.52 15.41 -26.01
N LEU A 186 -12.21 14.28 -26.67
CA LEU A 186 -13.02 13.79 -27.79
C LEU A 186 -14.32 13.11 -27.31
N GLY A 187 -14.34 12.60 -26.08
CA GLY A 187 -15.51 11.95 -25.49
C GLY A 187 -15.79 10.60 -26.14
N ILE A 188 -14.75 9.77 -26.25
CA ILE A 188 -14.79 8.51 -27.00
C ILE A 188 -15.67 7.48 -26.30
N GLY A 189 -16.63 6.90 -27.02
CA GLY A 189 -17.64 5.96 -26.50
C GLY A 189 -18.93 6.64 -26.02
N ASP A 190 -19.84 5.87 -25.41
CA ASP A 190 -21.02 6.43 -24.75
C ASP A 190 -20.67 7.03 -23.38
N LYS A 191 -21.24 8.20 -23.11
CA LYS A 191 -20.99 9.00 -21.89
C LYS A 191 -21.43 8.30 -20.58
N ASN A 192 -22.41 7.42 -20.64
CA ASN A 192 -22.94 6.73 -19.47
C ASN A 192 -22.27 5.36 -19.30
N GLU A 193 -22.09 4.63 -20.41
CA GLU A 193 -21.49 3.29 -20.39
C GLU A 193 -19.95 3.31 -20.35
N ASN A 194 -19.29 4.42 -20.70
CA ASN A 194 -17.83 4.60 -20.71
C ASN A 194 -17.10 3.52 -21.52
N ASN A 195 -17.65 3.17 -22.68
CA ASN A 195 -17.25 2.03 -23.53
C ASN A 195 -16.41 2.44 -24.76
N GLY A 196 -15.59 3.48 -24.62
CA GLY A 196 -14.63 3.90 -25.63
C GLY A 196 -13.27 3.21 -25.49
N ILE A 197 -12.54 3.12 -26.59
CA ILE A 197 -11.10 2.81 -26.65
C ILE A 197 -10.42 3.77 -27.62
N LEU A 198 -9.24 4.26 -27.24
CA LEU A 198 -8.35 5.02 -28.11
C LEU A 198 -7.06 4.22 -28.31
N TYR A 199 -6.69 3.96 -29.56
CA TYR A 199 -5.35 3.53 -29.92
C TYR A 199 -4.57 4.72 -30.49
N LEU A 200 -3.68 5.29 -29.68
CA LEU A 200 -2.82 6.42 -30.03
C LEU A 200 -1.43 5.92 -30.41
N ILE A 201 -0.86 6.46 -31.50
CA ILE A 201 0.47 6.11 -32.00
C ILE A 201 1.26 7.40 -32.29
N ALA A 202 2.43 7.54 -31.69
CA ALA A 202 3.40 8.62 -31.94
C ALA A 202 4.58 8.08 -32.76
N LEU A 203 4.71 8.55 -34.01
CA LEU A 203 5.60 7.95 -35.02
C LEU A 203 7.09 8.16 -34.70
N ASP A 204 7.49 9.38 -34.39
CA ASP A 204 8.89 9.77 -34.22
C ASP A 204 9.41 9.38 -32.82
N ASP A 205 8.56 9.45 -31.79
CA ASP A 205 8.84 8.93 -30.44
C ASP A 205 8.89 7.39 -30.40
N ARG A 206 8.21 6.72 -31.34
CA ARG A 206 8.02 5.26 -31.40
C ARG A 206 7.25 4.71 -30.20
N GLU A 207 6.31 5.50 -29.70
CA GLU A 207 5.43 5.14 -28.59
C GLU A 207 4.01 4.90 -29.08
N PHE A 208 3.31 3.95 -28.47
CA PHE A 208 1.87 3.76 -28.66
C PHE A 208 1.17 3.51 -27.33
N ARG A 209 -0.14 3.76 -27.28
CA ARG A 209 -0.98 3.52 -26.11
C ARG A 209 -2.39 3.10 -26.51
N LEU A 210 -2.89 2.08 -25.82
CA LEU A 210 -4.30 1.71 -25.84
C LEU A 210 -4.95 2.23 -24.54
N GLU A 211 -5.67 3.34 -24.62
CA GLU A 211 -6.47 3.89 -23.51
C GLU A 211 -7.85 3.21 -23.52
N VAL A 212 -8.28 2.68 -22.37
CA VAL A 212 -9.53 1.93 -22.24
C VAL A 212 -10.50 2.69 -21.34
N GLY A 213 -11.76 2.82 -21.77
CA GLY A 213 -12.82 3.41 -20.96
C GLY A 213 -13.25 2.48 -19.81
N TYR A 214 -13.63 3.06 -18.68
CA TYR A 214 -14.00 2.33 -17.45
C TYR A 214 -15.06 1.23 -17.65
N GLY A 215 -15.96 1.40 -18.62
CA GLY A 215 -16.96 0.39 -18.98
C GLY A 215 -16.39 -0.91 -19.53
N LEU A 216 -15.14 -0.90 -20.01
CA LEU A 216 -14.46 -2.03 -20.65
C LEU A 216 -13.31 -2.62 -19.81
N GLU A 217 -12.97 -2.06 -18.65
CA GLU A 217 -11.96 -2.62 -17.71
C GLU A 217 -12.19 -4.11 -17.40
N GLY A 218 -13.45 -4.53 -17.29
CA GLY A 218 -13.82 -5.93 -17.02
C GLY A 218 -13.52 -6.92 -18.14
N LEU A 219 -13.24 -6.42 -19.36
CA LEU A 219 -12.94 -7.22 -20.55
C LEU A 219 -11.49 -7.02 -21.03
N ILE A 220 -11.02 -5.77 -20.98
CA ILE A 220 -9.71 -5.34 -21.45
C ILE A 220 -9.03 -4.59 -20.29
N PRO A 221 -8.66 -5.28 -19.19
CA PRO A 221 -7.83 -4.69 -18.15
C PRO A 221 -6.42 -4.40 -18.69
N ASP A 222 -5.65 -3.59 -17.95
CA ASP A 222 -4.28 -3.17 -18.31
C ASP A 222 -3.41 -4.31 -18.88
N GLY A 223 -3.40 -5.50 -18.24
CA GLY A 223 -2.61 -6.64 -18.69
C GLY A 223 -3.08 -7.27 -20.00
N THR A 224 -4.37 -7.17 -20.32
CA THR A 224 -4.92 -7.58 -21.63
C THR A 224 -4.60 -6.53 -22.69
N ALA A 225 -4.75 -5.24 -22.37
CA ALA A 225 -4.33 -4.15 -23.26
C ALA A 225 -2.85 -4.27 -23.62
N ASP A 226 -1.99 -4.51 -22.62
CA ASP A 226 -0.55 -4.72 -22.75
C ASP A 226 -0.23 -5.91 -23.67
N SER A 227 -0.84 -7.06 -23.40
CA SER A 227 -0.67 -8.28 -24.21
C SER A 227 -1.08 -8.11 -25.67
N ILE A 228 -2.01 -7.20 -25.98
CA ILE A 228 -2.47 -6.94 -27.37
C ILE A 228 -1.48 -6.04 -28.12
N ILE A 229 -0.99 -4.96 -27.49
CA ILE A 229 -0.17 -3.94 -28.17
C ILE A 229 1.32 -4.26 -28.14
N ASN A 230 1.79 -4.97 -27.12
CA ASN A 230 3.18 -5.41 -26.96
C ASN A 230 3.39 -6.87 -27.42
N ASP A 231 2.46 -7.41 -28.23
CA ASP A 231 2.64 -8.68 -28.94
C ASP A 231 3.82 -8.59 -29.92
N ASP A 232 4.65 -9.65 -29.97
CA ASP A 232 5.90 -9.66 -30.75
C ASP A 232 5.64 -9.37 -32.24
N ASP A 233 4.58 -9.92 -32.85
CA ASP A 233 4.28 -9.71 -34.27
C ASP A 233 3.78 -8.27 -34.53
N VAL A 234 3.09 -7.63 -33.58
CA VAL A 234 2.67 -6.22 -33.65
C VAL A 234 3.89 -5.30 -33.59
N VAL A 235 4.76 -5.51 -32.59
CA VAL A 235 5.95 -4.69 -32.35
C VAL A 235 6.95 -4.84 -33.51
N ASP A 236 7.18 -6.06 -34.02
CA ASP A 236 8.06 -6.28 -35.16
C ASP A 236 7.48 -5.71 -36.46
N ALA A 237 6.16 -5.72 -36.66
CA ALA A 237 5.53 -5.02 -37.77
C ALA A 237 5.75 -3.50 -37.71
N PHE A 238 5.73 -2.88 -36.53
CA PHE A 238 6.11 -1.47 -36.37
C PHE A 238 7.60 -1.21 -36.67
N LYS A 239 8.52 -2.07 -36.19
CA LYS A 239 9.97 -1.98 -36.50
C LYS A 239 10.24 -2.04 -38.01
N ASP A 240 9.56 -2.95 -38.71
CA ASP A 240 9.60 -3.11 -40.16
C ASP A 240 8.87 -2.00 -40.95
N ARG A 241 8.26 -1.03 -40.26
CA ARG A 241 7.44 0.06 -40.83
C ARG A 241 6.18 -0.42 -41.57
N LYS A 242 5.69 -1.62 -41.23
CA LYS A 242 4.44 -2.21 -41.74
C LYS A 242 3.26 -1.72 -40.90
N TYR A 243 3.09 -0.40 -40.79
CA TYR A 243 2.14 0.23 -39.86
C TYR A 243 0.70 -0.23 -40.04
N ASP A 244 0.25 -0.38 -41.29
CA ASP A 244 -1.05 -0.97 -41.59
C ASP A 244 -1.20 -2.38 -40.99
N GLN A 245 -0.18 -3.24 -41.06
CA GLN A 245 -0.24 -4.60 -40.51
C GLN A 245 -0.36 -4.55 -38.98
N ALA A 246 0.50 -3.79 -38.31
CA ALA A 246 0.52 -3.67 -36.86
C ALA A 246 -0.82 -3.15 -36.30
N VAL A 247 -1.37 -2.10 -36.91
CA VAL A 247 -2.69 -1.58 -36.55
C VAL A 247 -3.79 -2.60 -36.81
N ASN A 248 -3.75 -3.32 -37.94
CA ASN A 248 -4.74 -4.36 -38.22
C ASN A 248 -4.73 -5.49 -37.17
N GLN A 249 -3.55 -5.92 -36.71
CA GLN A 249 -3.40 -6.96 -35.67
C GLN A 249 -4.00 -6.52 -34.32
N VAL A 250 -3.78 -5.26 -33.90
CA VAL A 250 -4.41 -4.71 -32.69
C VAL A 250 -5.94 -4.65 -32.85
N LEU A 251 -6.44 -4.15 -33.99
CA LEU A 251 -7.88 -4.08 -34.26
C LEU A 251 -8.55 -5.46 -34.21
N ASP A 252 -7.91 -6.50 -34.78
CA ASP A 252 -8.45 -7.86 -34.84
C ASP A 252 -8.51 -8.55 -33.47
N GLN A 253 -7.72 -8.09 -32.49
CA GLN A 253 -7.78 -8.55 -31.09
C GLN A 253 -8.75 -7.73 -30.23
N VAL A 254 -8.76 -6.40 -30.37
CA VAL A 254 -9.61 -5.49 -29.58
C VAL A 254 -11.08 -5.62 -29.96
N PHE A 255 -11.38 -5.66 -31.27
CA PHE A 255 -12.77 -5.63 -31.75
C PHE A 255 -13.63 -6.79 -31.22
N PRO A 256 -13.20 -8.07 -31.22
CA PRO A 256 -13.98 -9.17 -30.66
C PRO A 256 -14.31 -9.01 -29.17
N LEU A 257 -13.39 -8.44 -28.38
CA LEU A 257 -13.58 -8.21 -26.95
C LEU A 257 -14.66 -7.14 -26.71
N MET A 258 -14.57 -6.01 -27.43
CA MET A 258 -15.59 -4.95 -27.39
C MET A 258 -16.96 -5.42 -27.89
N ASN A 259 -17.00 -6.27 -28.93
CA ASN A 259 -18.22 -6.75 -29.57
C ASN A 259 -18.93 -7.88 -28.78
N THR A 260 -18.59 -8.09 -27.51
CA THR A 260 -19.30 -9.02 -26.63
C THR A 260 -20.61 -8.40 -26.15
N LYS A 261 -21.74 -9.08 -26.38
CA LYS A 261 -23.08 -8.57 -25.99
C LYS A 261 -23.23 -8.33 -24.48
N THR A 262 -22.44 -9.01 -23.66
CA THR A 262 -22.49 -8.94 -22.19
C THR A 262 -21.49 -7.97 -21.60
N ALA A 263 -20.62 -7.35 -22.40
CA ALA A 263 -19.53 -6.44 -22.00
C ALA A 263 -19.84 -5.55 -20.79
N LEU A 264 -20.94 -4.80 -20.92
CA LEU A 264 -21.39 -3.81 -19.95
C LEU A 264 -21.88 -4.44 -18.65
N VAL A 265 -22.53 -5.60 -18.73
CA VAL A 265 -23.04 -6.34 -17.57
C VAL A 265 -21.89 -7.05 -16.86
N ASP A 266 -20.93 -7.59 -17.59
CA ASP A 266 -19.70 -8.18 -17.05
C ASP A 266 -18.87 -7.15 -16.27
N SER A 267 -18.70 -5.94 -16.81
CA SER A 267 -18.05 -4.84 -16.09
C SER A 267 -18.80 -4.45 -14.81
N LYS A 268 -20.14 -4.31 -14.86
CA LYS A 268 -20.98 -4.03 -13.68
C LYS A 268 -20.86 -5.14 -12.62
N ILE A 269 -20.87 -6.42 -13.01
CA ILE A 269 -20.65 -7.57 -12.10
C ILE A 269 -19.29 -7.44 -11.41
N ASN A 270 -18.20 -7.28 -12.19
CA ASN A 270 -16.85 -7.16 -11.66
C ASN A 270 -16.70 -5.96 -10.70
N GLN A 271 -17.32 -4.82 -11.03
CA GLN A 271 -17.32 -3.65 -10.16
C GLN A 271 -17.99 -3.94 -8.80
N VAL A 272 -19.19 -4.55 -8.81
CA VAL A 272 -19.92 -4.89 -7.57
C VAL A 272 -19.18 -5.96 -6.76
N GLU A 273 -18.62 -6.99 -7.41
CA GLU A 273 -17.77 -8.00 -6.74
C GLU A 273 -16.53 -7.39 -6.09
N SER A 274 -15.88 -6.41 -6.75
CA SER A 274 -14.73 -5.71 -6.19
C SER A 274 -15.10 -4.89 -4.95
N GLN A 275 -16.22 -4.15 -4.98
CA GLN A 275 -16.71 -3.35 -3.85
C GLN A 275 -17.14 -4.22 -2.66
N LYS A 276 -17.81 -5.34 -2.95
CA LYS A 276 -18.19 -6.38 -1.97
C LYS A 276 -16.96 -6.98 -1.31
N SER A 277 -15.96 -7.35 -2.11
CA SER A 277 -14.69 -7.90 -1.65
C SER A 277 -13.89 -6.90 -0.81
N ALA A 278 -13.76 -5.65 -1.25
CA ALA A 278 -13.10 -4.58 -0.50
C ALA A 278 -13.79 -4.31 0.84
N THR A 279 -15.13 -4.26 0.87
CA THR A 279 -15.92 -4.10 2.10
C THR A 279 -15.68 -5.28 3.07
N LYS A 280 -15.62 -6.51 2.56
CA LYS A 280 -15.32 -7.73 3.33
C LYS A 280 -13.89 -7.70 3.89
N TRP A 281 -12.89 -7.43 3.06
CA TRP A 281 -11.48 -7.34 3.46
C TRP A 281 -11.24 -6.25 4.51
N GLY A 282 -11.83 -5.05 4.33
CA GLY A 282 -11.74 -3.96 5.31
C GLY A 282 -12.27 -4.35 6.68
N ARG A 283 -13.42 -5.03 6.75
CA ARG A 283 -13.98 -5.51 8.02
C ARG A 283 -13.13 -6.62 8.65
N TRP A 284 -12.73 -7.65 7.90
CA TRP A 284 -11.90 -8.73 8.45
C TRP A 284 -10.52 -8.24 8.89
N GLY A 285 -9.88 -7.35 8.12
CA GLY A 285 -8.60 -6.73 8.47
C GLY A 285 -8.66 -5.95 9.79
N LEU A 286 -9.71 -5.14 10.00
CA LEU A 286 -9.93 -4.44 11.26
C LEU A 286 -10.13 -5.39 12.44
N GLY A 287 -10.90 -6.47 12.27
CA GLY A 287 -11.12 -7.48 13.31
C GLY A 287 -9.83 -8.19 13.73
N ILE A 288 -9.01 -8.58 12.75
CA ILE A 288 -7.69 -9.20 12.96
C ILE A 288 -6.74 -8.23 13.67
N PHE A 289 -6.69 -6.97 13.23
CA PHE A 289 -5.88 -5.93 13.86
C PHE A 289 -6.24 -5.72 15.33
N LEU A 290 -7.54 -5.56 15.63
CA LEU A 290 -8.02 -5.37 17.00
C LEU A 290 -7.70 -6.59 17.90
N PHE A 291 -7.84 -7.81 17.37
CA PHE A 291 -7.47 -9.03 18.10
C PHE A 291 -5.97 -9.05 18.48
N PHE A 292 -5.06 -8.77 17.53
CA PHE A 292 -3.63 -8.73 17.81
C PHE A 292 -3.22 -7.55 18.71
N ALA A 293 -3.86 -6.39 18.57
CA ALA A 293 -3.65 -5.24 19.47
C ALA A 293 -4.05 -5.57 20.92
N LEU A 294 -5.21 -6.23 21.11
CA LEU A 294 -5.69 -6.67 22.41
C LEU A 294 -4.78 -7.75 23.02
N LEU A 295 -4.36 -8.76 22.23
CA LEU A 295 -3.46 -9.82 22.66
C LEU A 295 -2.08 -9.28 23.08
N THR A 296 -1.49 -8.40 22.27
CA THR A 296 -0.17 -7.81 22.58
C THR A 296 -0.24 -6.90 23.81
N ASN A 297 -1.30 -6.10 23.96
CA ASN A 297 -1.53 -5.29 25.15
C ASN A 297 -1.71 -6.16 26.42
N LEU A 298 -2.51 -7.23 26.35
CA LEU A 298 -2.69 -8.18 27.45
C LEU A 298 -1.35 -8.79 27.90
N ILE A 299 -0.51 -9.21 26.95
CA ILE A 299 0.84 -9.73 27.23
C ILE A 299 1.72 -8.68 27.91
N LEU A 300 1.69 -7.42 27.47
CA LEU A 300 2.42 -6.32 28.10
C LEU A 300 1.92 -6.04 29.53
N THR A 301 0.60 -6.06 29.74
CA THR A 301 -0.04 -5.87 31.05
C THR A 301 0.41 -6.95 32.04
N ILE A 302 0.33 -8.23 31.65
CA ILE A 302 0.79 -9.37 32.46
C ILE A 302 2.29 -9.24 32.77
N ARG A 303 3.11 -8.87 31.77
CA ARG A 303 4.56 -8.65 31.95
C ARG A 303 4.85 -7.53 32.95
N SER A 304 4.15 -6.41 32.88
CA SER A 304 4.29 -5.26 33.79
C SER A 304 3.93 -5.63 35.23
N LEU A 305 2.76 -6.26 35.44
CA LEU A 305 2.33 -6.73 36.76
C LEU A 305 3.32 -7.76 37.36
N SER A 306 3.85 -8.67 36.53
CA SER A 306 4.87 -9.65 36.95
C SER A 306 6.20 -9.00 37.37
N ALA A 307 6.49 -7.82 36.81
CA ALA A 307 7.69 -7.04 37.09
C ALA A 307 7.55 -6.21 38.37
N GLY A 308 6.39 -5.59 38.60
CA GLY A 308 6.06 -4.92 39.86
C GLY A 308 6.16 -5.87 41.07
N LYS A 309 5.66 -7.11 40.94
CA LYS A 309 5.84 -8.16 41.96
C LYS A 309 7.32 -8.48 42.21
N ALA A 310 8.13 -8.62 41.16
CA ALA A 310 9.55 -8.93 41.27
C ALA A 310 10.38 -7.76 41.84
N LEU A 311 10.01 -6.50 41.54
CA LEU A 311 10.61 -5.31 42.14
C LEU A 311 10.34 -5.25 43.66
N LYS A 312 9.09 -5.50 44.08
CA LYS A 312 8.73 -5.59 45.50
C LYS A 312 9.54 -6.67 46.23
N GLN A 313 9.70 -7.85 45.62
CA GLN A 313 10.52 -8.93 46.17
C GLN A 313 11.99 -8.50 46.31
N THR A 314 12.59 -7.95 45.24
CA THR A 314 13.99 -7.48 45.25
C THR A 314 14.27 -6.44 46.35
N TYR A 315 13.29 -5.59 46.67
CA TYR A 315 13.38 -4.64 47.78
C TYR A 315 13.19 -5.32 49.16
N SER A 316 12.28 -6.28 49.27
CA SER A 316 12.10 -7.09 50.48
C SER A 316 13.37 -7.89 50.84
N ASP A 317 14.04 -8.47 49.84
CA ASP A 317 15.30 -9.18 50.01
C ASP A 317 16.40 -8.25 50.55
N TYR A 318 16.42 -6.99 50.09
CA TYR A 318 17.30 -5.95 50.64
C TYR A 318 16.96 -5.65 52.11
N GLN A 319 15.69 -5.40 52.44
CA GLN A 319 15.27 -5.11 53.82
C GLN A 319 15.65 -6.25 54.77
N ASN A 320 15.37 -7.50 54.39
CA ASN A 320 15.69 -8.68 55.18
C ASN A 320 17.21 -8.85 55.40
N ARG A 321 18.03 -8.60 54.37
CA ARG A 321 19.50 -8.67 54.51
C ARG A 321 20.04 -7.55 55.40
N ILE A 322 19.44 -6.36 55.42
CA ILE A 322 19.90 -5.27 56.28
C ILE A 322 19.42 -5.41 57.73
N SER A 323 18.26 -6.02 57.99
CA SER A 323 17.76 -6.25 59.36
C SER A 323 18.58 -7.25 60.18
N THR A 324 19.44 -8.07 59.56
CA THR A 324 20.31 -9.02 60.27
C THR A 324 21.57 -8.40 60.87
N PHE A 325 21.87 -7.13 60.59
CA PHE A 325 23.09 -6.46 61.07
C PHE A 325 22.81 -5.57 62.29
N THR A 326 23.52 -5.83 63.40
CA THR A 326 23.49 -5.00 64.61
C THR A 326 24.36 -3.74 64.47
N ASN A 327 24.05 -2.70 65.26
CA ASN A 327 24.68 -1.37 65.22
C ASN A 327 26.20 -1.33 65.51
N GLU A 328 26.81 -2.45 65.86
CA GLU A 328 28.24 -2.52 66.22
C GLU A 328 29.14 -2.61 64.98
N ASN A 329 28.69 -3.27 63.90
CA ASN A 329 29.48 -3.59 62.71
C ASN A 329 29.09 -2.76 61.46
N VAL A 330 29.08 -1.44 61.63
CA VAL A 330 28.66 -0.44 60.62
C VAL A 330 29.38 -0.57 59.27
N ALA A 331 30.68 -0.85 59.28
CA ALA A 331 31.47 -1.03 58.07
C ALA A 331 31.04 -2.28 57.27
N THR A 332 30.76 -3.38 57.96
CA THR A 332 30.25 -4.63 57.38
C THR A 332 28.86 -4.42 56.79
N GLN A 333 27.96 -3.76 57.54
CA GLN A 333 26.62 -3.40 57.06
C GLN A 333 26.68 -2.58 55.76
N LEU A 334 27.58 -1.58 55.68
CA LEU A 334 27.75 -0.76 54.48
C LEU A 334 28.31 -1.56 53.28
N ALA A 335 29.19 -2.54 53.51
CA ALA A 335 29.70 -3.43 52.47
C ALA A 335 28.59 -4.35 51.92
N GLU A 336 27.76 -4.87 52.81
CA GLU A 336 26.64 -5.76 52.51
C GLU A 336 25.51 -5.06 51.74
N MET A 337 25.16 -3.82 52.10
CA MET A 337 24.26 -2.96 51.31
C MET A 337 24.73 -2.89 49.84
N LYS A 338 26.04 -2.69 49.63
CA LYS A 338 26.70 -2.56 48.31
C LYS A 338 26.84 -3.89 47.53
N GLN A 339 26.32 -5.01 48.05
CA GLN A 339 26.21 -6.30 47.35
C GLN A 339 24.76 -6.70 47.04
N THR A 340 23.77 -5.92 47.48
CA THR A 340 22.36 -6.28 47.28
C THR A 340 21.92 -6.07 45.83
N ASN A 341 21.03 -6.94 45.33
CA ASN A 341 20.45 -6.79 43.99
C ASN A 341 19.74 -5.44 43.82
N PHE A 342 19.12 -4.91 44.87
CA PHE A 342 18.49 -3.59 44.84
C PHE A 342 19.50 -2.44 44.71
N TYR A 343 20.65 -2.51 45.39
CA TYR A 343 21.72 -1.52 45.22
C TYR A 343 22.26 -1.51 43.78
N HIS A 344 22.45 -2.68 43.17
CA HIS A 344 22.81 -2.78 41.75
C HIS A 344 21.70 -2.20 40.84
N LEU A 345 20.43 -2.53 41.10
CA LEU A 345 19.31 -1.94 40.38
C LEU A 345 19.32 -0.39 40.43
N MET A 346 19.64 0.19 41.59
CA MET A 346 19.81 1.63 41.75
C MET A 346 20.98 2.18 40.93
N LEU A 347 22.16 1.54 40.94
CA LEU A 347 23.33 1.94 40.14
C LEU A 347 23.06 1.92 38.62
N SER A 348 22.18 1.03 38.14
CA SER A 348 21.79 1.00 36.73
C SER A 348 21.16 2.32 36.26
N GLY A 349 20.55 3.09 37.17
CA GLY A 349 19.78 4.30 36.85
C GLY A 349 18.44 4.03 36.14
N SER A 350 17.96 2.78 36.13
CA SER A 350 16.71 2.41 35.46
C SER A 350 15.49 2.91 36.24
N SER A 351 14.74 3.87 35.69
CA SER A 351 13.56 4.47 36.33
C SER A 351 12.25 3.67 36.17
N LEU A 352 12.15 2.83 35.13
CA LEU A 352 10.96 2.03 34.80
C LEU A 352 11.34 0.57 34.54
N ILE A 353 10.71 -0.35 35.25
CA ILE A 353 10.95 -1.81 35.17
C ILE A 353 9.72 -2.49 34.55
N ALA A 354 9.53 -2.32 33.24
CA ALA A 354 8.37 -2.84 32.49
C ALA A 354 8.32 -4.37 32.33
N SER A 355 9.37 -5.12 32.68
CA SER A 355 9.38 -6.58 32.62
C SER A 355 10.42 -7.21 33.56
N ARG A 356 10.22 -8.48 33.93
CA ARG A 356 11.22 -9.27 34.68
C ARG A 356 12.56 -9.38 33.95
N ARG A 357 12.57 -9.38 32.60
CA ARG A 357 13.81 -9.37 31.80
C ARG A 357 14.53 -8.02 31.95
N LYS A 358 13.80 -6.90 31.92
CA LYS A 358 14.38 -5.57 32.17
C LYS A 358 14.95 -5.46 33.59
N LEU A 359 14.26 -5.98 34.61
CA LEU A 359 14.76 -6.03 35.99
C LEU A 359 16.11 -6.75 36.08
N ARG A 360 16.21 -7.95 35.52
CA ARG A 360 17.46 -8.75 35.50
C ARG A 360 18.59 -8.01 34.79
N ARG A 361 18.33 -7.43 33.60
CA ARG A 361 19.28 -6.60 32.85
C ARG A 361 19.77 -5.40 33.67
N SER A 362 18.86 -4.64 34.27
CA SER A 362 19.21 -3.50 35.12
C SER A 362 20.10 -3.92 36.30
N ILE A 363 19.80 -5.03 36.98
CA ILE A 363 20.65 -5.57 38.06
C ILE A 363 22.04 -5.98 37.52
N ALA A 364 22.11 -6.67 36.38
CA ALA A 364 23.38 -7.06 35.77
C ALA A 364 24.25 -5.85 35.38
N GLN A 365 23.65 -4.86 34.69
CA GLN A 365 24.30 -3.60 34.35
C GLN A 365 24.81 -2.87 35.60
N GLY A 366 24.02 -2.86 36.67
CA GLY A 366 24.39 -2.28 37.96
C GLY A 366 25.47 -3.03 38.74
N ARG A 367 25.76 -4.30 38.41
CA ARG A 367 26.94 -5.02 38.91
C ARG A 367 28.20 -4.57 38.18
N LEU A 368 28.14 -4.45 36.85
CA LEU A 368 29.24 -3.95 36.02
C LEU A 368 29.63 -2.52 36.39
N LEU A 369 28.64 -1.64 36.58
CA LEU A 369 28.83 -0.23 36.95
C LEU A 369 29.40 0.00 38.37
N LYS A 370 29.73 -1.07 39.11
CA LYS A 370 30.49 -1.00 40.36
C LYS A 370 32.00 -0.90 40.11
N HIS A 371 32.49 -1.25 38.92
CA HIS A 371 33.91 -1.13 38.56
C HIS A 371 34.29 0.36 38.33
N PRO A 372 35.45 0.83 38.81
CA PRO A 372 35.82 2.25 38.71
C PRO A 372 35.94 2.78 37.27
N SER A 373 36.38 1.94 36.33
CA SER A 373 36.50 2.27 34.91
C SER A 373 35.22 2.06 34.10
N ALA A 374 34.10 1.68 34.75
CA ALA A 374 32.86 1.33 34.06
C ALA A 374 32.17 2.55 33.43
N GLN A 375 32.06 2.57 32.10
CA GLN A 375 31.33 3.57 31.33
C GLN A 375 30.04 3.01 30.73
N LYS A 376 28.91 3.70 30.92
CA LYS A 376 27.68 3.39 30.17
C LYS A 376 27.89 3.73 28.69
N LYS A 377 27.51 2.81 27.80
CA LYS A 377 27.43 3.03 26.35
C LYS A 377 25.98 2.86 25.88
N ALA A 378 25.72 3.12 24.59
CA ALA A 378 24.39 2.97 23.99
C ALA A 378 23.79 1.56 24.19
N PHE A 379 22.46 1.46 24.10
CA PHE A 379 21.70 0.20 24.22
C PHE A 379 21.90 -0.57 25.53
N GLY A 380 22.27 0.12 26.62
CA GLY A 380 22.48 -0.48 27.94
C GLY A 380 23.78 -1.29 28.07
N ARG A 381 24.70 -1.16 27.12
CA ARG A 381 26.04 -1.77 27.18
C ARG A 381 26.90 -1.05 28.23
N VAL A 382 27.91 -1.74 28.75
CA VAL A 382 28.88 -1.18 29.69
C VAL A 382 30.29 -1.52 29.21
N LEU A 383 31.16 -0.53 29.09
CA LEU A 383 32.58 -0.71 28.84
C LEU A 383 33.32 -0.71 30.17
N ILE A 384 34.18 -1.69 30.42
CA ILE A 384 35.12 -1.71 31.56
C ILE A 384 36.49 -1.94 30.96
N ASP A 385 37.39 -0.96 31.12
CA ASP A 385 38.69 -0.92 30.44
C ASP A 385 38.47 -1.12 28.92
N ASP A 386 39.10 -2.12 28.29
CA ASP A 386 38.90 -2.46 26.88
C ASP A 386 37.79 -3.51 26.65
N THR A 387 37.11 -4.01 27.70
CA THR A 387 36.09 -5.06 27.58
C THR A 387 34.67 -4.48 27.55
N LEU A 388 33.97 -4.68 26.43
CA LEU A 388 32.57 -4.29 26.27
C LEU A 388 31.64 -5.43 26.69
N TYR A 389 30.70 -5.11 27.57
CA TYR A 389 29.66 -6.01 28.07
C TYR A 389 28.28 -5.63 27.51
N SER A 390 27.48 -6.65 27.26
CA SER A 390 26.04 -6.55 26.97
C SER A 390 25.24 -6.14 28.22
N GLY A 391 24.03 -5.62 28.02
CA GLY A 391 23.13 -5.28 29.12
C GLY A 391 22.61 -6.47 29.95
N ASP A 392 22.87 -7.71 29.54
CA ASP A 392 22.62 -8.93 30.35
C ASP A 392 23.86 -9.35 31.18
N GLY A 393 25.03 -8.75 30.95
CA GLY A 393 26.28 -9.06 31.66
C GLY A 393 27.29 -9.94 30.90
N HIS A 394 26.95 -10.41 29.69
CA HIS A 394 27.89 -11.18 28.85
C HIS A 394 28.91 -10.28 28.17
N VAL A 395 30.17 -10.72 28.07
CA VAL A 395 31.21 -10.08 27.25
C VAL A 395 30.80 -10.12 25.77
N LEU A 396 30.96 -8.99 25.07
CA LEU A 396 30.75 -8.84 23.63
C LEU A 396 32.08 -8.76 22.87
N THR A 397 33.07 -8.08 23.44
CA THR A 397 34.46 -8.04 22.95
C THR A 397 35.38 -7.65 24.10
N THR A 398 36.63 -8.15 24.09
CA THR A 398 37.69 -7.82 25.04
C THR A 398 38.68 -6.77 24.51
N ALA A 399 38.50 -6.30 23.27
CA ALA A 399 39.36 -5.33 22.58
C ALA A 399 38.51 -4.22 21.95
N TYR A 400 37.82 -3.44 22.78
CA TYR A 400 36.98 -2.32 22.37
C TYR A 400 37.82 -1.09 22.02
N LEU A 401 38.53 -1.17 20.89
CA LEU A 401 39.26 -0.03 20.30
C LEU A 401 38.29 1.13 20.02
N ALA A 402 38.38 2.17 20.85
CA ALA A 402 37.49 3.33 20.80
C ALA A 402 37.56 4.12 19.47
N SER A 403 38.59 3.91 18.64
CA SER A 403 38.79 4.58 17.35
C SER A 403 37.85 4.10 16.24
N ASN A 404 37.32 2.88 16.31
CA ASN A 404 36.54 2.29 15.20
C ASN A 404 35.02 2.33 15.42
N TYR A 405 34.54 3.01 16.47
CA TYR A 405 33.12 3.19 16.75
C TYR A 405 32.79 4.68 16.89
N ASN A 406 32.87 5.40 15.77
CA ASN A 406 32.47 6.81 15.69
C ASN A 406 30.97 6.95 16.02
N SER A 407 30.64 7.51 17.19
CA SER A 407 29.24 7.78 17.56
C SER A 407 28.59 8.87 16.69
N ALA A 408 29.37 9.63 15.92
CA ALA A 408 28.83 10.55 14.91
C ALA A 408 28.38 9.87 13.60
N ASN A 409 28.63 8.57 13.41
CA ASN A 409 27.94 7.78 12.38
C ASN A 409 26.49 7.41 12.80
N TRP A 410 26.02 7.89 13.96
CA TRP A 410 24.62 7.89 14.37
C TRP A 410 24.16 9.35 14.57
N ASN A 411 24.25 10.12 13.48
CA ASN A 411 23.44 11.31 13.28
C ASN A 411 22.37 10.98 12.24
N ASP A 412 21.18 11.56 12.35
CA ASP A 412 20.05 11.25 11.48
C ASP A 412 20.31 11.66 10.01
N SER A 413 20.68 10.70 9.17
CA SER A 413 20.69 10.85 7.71
C SER A 413 20.47 9.51 7.01
N SER A 414 19.30 8.91 7.19
CA SER A 414 18.81 7.85 6.30
C SER A 414 18.36 8.47 4.98
N ASN A 415 19.29 8.67 4.03
CA ASN A 415 18.95 9.11 2.69
C ASN A 415 19.92 8.51 1.64
N GLY A 416 19.43 7.52 0.87
CA GLY A 416 20.14 6.81 -0.20
C GLY A 416 21.25 5.83 0.27
N SER A 417 21.46 4.64 -0.32
CA SER A 417 20.72 3.89 -1.35
C SER A 417 21.23 2.42 -1.31
N ASP A 418 20.66 1.37 -1.92
CA ASP A 418 19.46 1.17 -2.75
C ASP A 418 18.86 -0.24 -2.50
N SER A 419 17.56 -0.43 -2.78
CA SER A 419 16.96 -1.68 -3.32
C SER A 419 15.43 -1.63 -3.29
N GLY A 420 14.78 -1.93 -4.42
CA GLY A 420 13.33 -2.19 -4.48
C GLY A 420 12.43 -0.96 -4.54
N GLY A 421 12.53 -0.18 -5.61
CA GLY A 421 11.55 0.87 -5.90
C GLY A 421 10.18 0.28 -6.20
N SER A 422 9.24 0.41 -5.24
CA SER A 422 7.81 0.31 -5.53
C SER A 422 7.25 1.73 -5.59
N SER A 423 6.99 2.21 -6.80
CA SER A 423 6.39 3.52 -7.02
C SER A 423 4.91 3.45 -6.62
N TRP A 424 4.59 3.95 -5.41
CA TRP A 424 3.20 4.09 -5.00
C TRP A 424 2.62 5.34 -5.66
N GLY A 425 1.81 5.10 -6.68
CA GLY A 425 1.22 6.14 -7.53
C GLY A 425 0.50 7.22 -6.74
N SER A 426 0.71 8.47 -7.16
CA SER A 426 -0.04 9.62 -6.68
C SER A 426 -1.49 9.51 -7.15
N PHE A 427 -2.42 9.28 -6.23
CA PHE A 427 -3.86 9.36 -6.51
C PHE A 427 -4.28 10.81 -6.71
N GLY A 428 -4.00 11.34 -7.92
CA GLY A 428 -4.46 12.63 -8.38
C GLY A 428 -5.73 12.50 -9.23
N GLY A 429 -6.73 13.35 -8.96
CA GLY A 429 -7.79 13.77 -9.88
C GLY A 429 -8.61 12.67 -10.56
N GLY A 430 -9.89 12.56 -10.22
CA GLY A 430 -10.83 11.70 -10.95
C GLY A 430 -10.87 12.04 -12.44
N SER A 431 -10.34 11.12 -13.26
CA SER A 431 -10.43 11.08 -14.71
C SER A 431 -11.27 9.87 -15.12
N SER A 432 -11.99 9.96 -16.23
CA SER A 432 -12.86 8.89 -16.77
C SER A 432 -12.11 7.78 -17.52
N GLY A 433 -10.77 7.88 -17.63
CA GLY A 433 -9.94 6.83 -18.22
C GLY A 433 -9.83 5.61 -17.29
N GLY A 434 -10.31 4.47 -17.76
CA GLY A 434 -10.32 3.19 -17.04
C GLY A 434 -9.08 2.36 -17.32
N GLY A 435 -7.90 2.94 -17.13
CA GLY A 435 -6.63 2.28 -17.40
C GLY A 435 -6.30 2.13 -18.89
N GLY A 436 -5.47 1.14 -19.19
CA GLY A 436 -4.87 0.92 -20.50
C GLY A 436 -3.34 0.89 -20.48
N ALA A 437 -2.74 0.30 -21.52
CA ALA A 437 -1.31 0.02 -21.59
C ALA A 437 -0.57 0.91 -22.60
N SER A 438 0.73 1.11 -22.40
CA SER A 438 1.66 1.78 -23.32
C SER A 438 2.79 0.83 -23.76
N GLY A 439 3.43 1.16 -24.88
CA GLY A 439 4.52 0.39 -25.46
C GLY A 439 5.25 1.14 -26.57
N GLY A 440 6.21 0.49 -27.24
CA GLY A 440 7.03 1.13 -28.27
C GLY A 440 7.95 0.17 -29.04
N TRP A 441 8.67 0.67 -30.06
CA TRP A 441 9.34 -0.19 -31.07
C TRP A 441 10.70 0.28 -31.62
#